data_AF-A0A9W6Q029-F1
#
_entry.id   AF-A0A9W6Q029-F1
#
_cell.length_a   1.000
_cell.length_b   1.000
_cell.length_c   1.000
_cell.angle_alpha   90.00
_cell.angle_beta   90.00
_cell.angle_gamma   90.00
#
_symmetry.space_group_name_H-M   'P 1'
#
loop_
_entity.id
_entity.type
_entity.pdbx_description
1 polymer ?
#
loop_
_entity_poly.entity_id
_entity_poly.type
_entity_poly.pdbx_seq_one_letter_code
_entity_poly.pdbx_strand_id
1 'polypeptide(L)'
;MSERLTERGVGDVTDRRFGHLAEASTAELVRHLSEQSARLVREELRLAQLELRQKGGRAAKAAKMFGGAGVCALYGGGALIVAAGLALALVLPGWAAALIMAGVLFAVAAVMALQGKWHMGMATPPVRTADSVRADVHEIQQRTRGRR
;
A
#
# COMPACT_ATOMS: atom_id res chain seq x y z
N MET A 1 -64.30 44.61 28.18
CA MET A 1 -62.84 44.74 27.90
C MET A 1 -62.06 43.74 28.76
N SER A 2 -62.30 42.43 28.60
CA SER A 2 -61.71 41.41 29.51
C SER A 2 -61.48 40.00 28.93
N GLU A 3 -61.73 39.73 27.64
CA GLU A 3 -61.57 38.38 27.07
C GLU A 3 -60.22 38.10 26.37
N ARG A 4 -59.27 39.04 26.33
CA ARG A 4 -58.01 38.86 25.55
C ARG A 4 -56.79 38.38 26.34
N LEU A 5 -56.91 38.04 27.62
CA LEU A 5 -55.74 37.75 28.48
C LEU A 5 -55.51 36.26 28.78
N THR A 6 -56.47 35.37 28.49
CA THR A 6 -56.36 33.95 28.89
C THR A 6 -55.74 33.05 27.81
N GLU A 7 -55.73 33.45 26.53
CA GLU A 7 -55.19 32.61 25.45
C GLU A 7 -53.66 32.73 25.26
N ARG A 8 -53.00 33.76 25.82
CA ARG A 8 -51.56 33.97 25.65
C ARG A 8 -50.67 33.08 26.53
N GLY A 9 -51.22 32.48 27.59
CA GLY A 9 -50.43 31.71 28.57
C GLY A 9 -50.29 30.21 28.25
N VAL A 10 -51.23 29.64 27.49
CA VAL A 10 -51.28 28.19 27.25
C VAL A 10 -50.46 27.79 26.01
N GLY A 11 -50.40 28.64 24.97
CA GLY A 11 -49.61 28.36 23.77
C GLY A 11 -48.08 28.35 24.01
N ASP A 12 -47.58 29.16 24.95
CA ASP A 12 -46.15 29.34 25.21
C ASP A 12 -45.50 28.16 25.98
N VAL A 13 -46.27 27.49 26.86
CA VAL A 13 -45.77 26.35 27.65
C VAL A 13 -45.69 25.08 26.79
N THR A 14 -46.62 24.93 25.85
CA THR A 14 -46.66 23.79 24.94
C THR A 14 -45.56 23.88 23.88
N ASP A 15 -45.36 25.05 23.28
CA ASP A 15 -44.38 25.28 22.22
C ASP A 15 -42.92 25.06 22.70
N ARG A 16 -42.56 25.58 23.87
CA ARG A 16 -41.19 25.43 24.43
C ARG A 16 -40.82 23.98 24.78
N ARG A 17 -41.77 23.14 25.18
CA ARG A 17 -41.49 21.76 25.60
C ARG A 17 -41.26 20.83 24.41
N PHE A 18 -41.98 21.03 23.30
CA PHE A 18 -41.78 20.25 22.08
C PHE A 18 -40.49 20.64 21.34
N GLY A 19 -40.10 21.92 21.35
CA GLY A 19 -38.81 22.36 20.80
C GLY A 19 -37.61 21.70 21.48
N HIS A 20 -37.62 21.60 22.81
CA HIS A 20 -36.51 20.98 23.56
C HIS A 20 -36.40 19.46 23.36
N LEU A 21 -37.53 18.75 23.22
CA LEU A 21 -37.55 17.31 22.93
C LEU A 21 -37.13 16.99 21.49
N ALA A 22 -37.54 17.82 20.53
CA ALA A 22 -37.14 17.68 19.13
C ALA A 22 -35.64 17.97 18.93
N GLU A 23 -35.12 19.03 19.54
CA GLU A 23 -33.68 19.34 19.53
C GLU A 23 -32.86 18.27 20.26
N ALA A 24 -33.31 17.82 21.44
CA ALA A 24 -32.65 16.73 22.16
C ALA A 24 -32.63 15.44 21.33
N SER A 25 -33.73 15.07 20.65
CA SER A 25 -33.77 13.85 19.83
C SER A 25 -32.87 13.94 18.59
N THR A 26 -32.80 15.11 17.95
CA THR A 26 -31.94 15.31 16.77
C THR A 26 -30.48 15.25 17.17
N ALA A 27 -30.11 15.86 18.30
CA ALA A 27 -28.78 15.74 18.88
C ALA A 27 -28.44 14.30 19.29
N GLU A 28 -29.39 13.54 19.82
CA GLU A 28 -29.25 12.12 20.20
C GLU A 28 -29.00 11.24 18.96
N LEU A 29 -29.74 11.42 17.86
CA LEU A 29 -29.54 10.68 16.61
C LEU A 29 -28.18 10.99 15.97
N VAL A 30 -27.78 12.26 15.93
CA VAL A 30 -26.47 12.67 15.40
C VAL A 30 -25.35 12.05 16.22
N ARG A 31 -25.50 12.01 17.55
CA ARG A 31 -24.56 11.36 18.45
C ARG A 31 -24.50 9.85 18.23
N HIS A 32 -25.64 9.16 18.11
CA HIS A 32 -25.66 7.73 17.79
C HIS A 32 -25.05 7.40 16.41
N LEU A 33 -25.35 8.18 15.36
CA LEU A 33 -24.75 7.98 14.04
C LEU A 33 -23.23 8.23 14.06
N SER A 34 -22.77 9.24 14.81
CA SER A 34 -21.34 9.50 15.01
C SER A 34 -20.66 8.33 15.75
N GLU A 35 -21.29 7.81 16.80
CA GLU A 35 -20.81 6.64 17.54
C GLU A 35 -20.78 5.38 16.67
N GLN A 36 -21.79 5.14 15.84
CA GLN A 36 -21.85 4.00 14.91
C GLN A 36 -20.82 4.13 13.78
N SER A 37 -20.67 5.32 13.19
CA SER A 37 -19.66 5.59 12.17
C SER A 37 -18.26 5.37 12.74
N ALA A 38 -18.01 5.85 13.96
CA ALA A 38 -16.74 5.65 14.66
C ALA A 38 -16.51 4.17 15.03
N ARG A 39 -17.56 3.37 15.27
CA ARG A 39 -17.44 1.91 15.45
C ARG A 39 -17.10 1.20 14.15
N LEU A 40 -17.81 1.51 13.06
CA LEU A 40 -17.59 0.91 11.74
C LEU A 40 -16.16 1.17 11.23
N VAL A 41 -15.68 2.41 11.35
CA VAL A 41 -14.29 2.76 10.99
C VAL A 41 -13.29 1.95 11.80
N ARG A 42 -13.53 1.76 13.11
CA ARG A 42 -12.66 0.94 13.96
C ARG A 42 -12.68 -0.54 13.58
N GLU A 43 -13.81 -1.06 13.11
CA GLU A 43 -13.95 -2.44 12.64
C GLU A 43 -13.25 -2.66 11.29
N GLU A 44 -13.45 -1.78 10.32
CA GLU A 44 -12.73 -1.74 9.04
C GLU A 44 -11.21 -1.69 9.27
N LEU A 45 -10.75 -0.84 10.19
CA LEU A 45 -9.33 -0.79 10.54
C LEU A 45 -8.83 -2.09 11.15
N ARG A 46 -9.60 -2.74 12.02
CA ARG A 46 -9.24 -4.05 12.58
C ARG A 46 -9.20 -5.15 11.51
N LEU A 47 -10.16 -5.14 10.59
CA LEU A 47 -10.20 -6.08 9.48
C LEU A 47 -9.02 -5.87 8.53
N ALA A 48 -8.74 -4.63 8.15
CA ALA A 48 -7.59 -4.26 7.33
C ALA A 48 -6.28 -4.66 8.02
N GLN A 49 -6.14 -4.47 9.33
CA GLN A 49 -4.97 -4.94 10.08
C GLN A 49 -4.82 -6.47 10.04
N LEU A 50 -5.91 -7.21 10.18
CA LEU A 50 -5.90 -8.67 10.06
C LEU A 50 -5.50 -9.12 8.65
N GLU A 51 -6.07 -8.51 7.63
CA GLU A 51 -5.77 -8.83 6.23
C GLU A 51 -4.33 -8.46 5.86
N LEU A 52 -3.84 -7.30 6.32
CA LEU A 52 -2.44 -6.89 6.19
C LEU A 52 -1.50 -7.86 6.90
N ARG A 53 -1.86 -8.36 8.08
CA ARG A 53 -1.07 -9.40 8.78
C ARG A 53 -1.07 -10.72 8.03
N GLN A 54 -2.21 -11.15 7.48
CA GLN A 54 -2.28 -12.38 6.68
C GLN A 54 -1.51 -12.26 5.35
N LYS A 55 -1.70 -11.16 4.60
CA LYS A 55 -0.99 -10.89 3.35
C LYS A 55 0.51 -10.67 3.61
N GLY A 56 0.83 -9.86 4.62
CA GLY A 56 2.19 -9.55 5.04
C GLY A 56 2.94 -10.76 5.59
N GLY A 57 2.27 -11.65 6.33
CA GLY A 57 2.88 -12.87 6.85
C GLY A 57 3.33 -13.83 5.75
N ARG A 58 2.52 -13.99 4.69
CA ARG A 58 2.90 -14.81 3.52
C ARG A 58 4.08 -14.19 2.76
N ALA A 59 4.06 -12.88 2.53
CA ALA A 59 5.16 -12.15 1.92
C ALA A 59 6.45 -12.24 2.76
N ALA A 60 6.35 -12.10 4.07
CA ALA A 60 7.48 -12.22 4.99
C ALA A 60 8.06 -13.64 5.01
N LYS A 61 7.23 -14.68 4.95
CA LYS A 61 7.69 -16.07 4.83
C LYS A 61 8.44 -16.30 3.51
N ALA A 62 7.88 -15.82 2.41
CA ALA A 62 8.53 -15.90 1.11
C ALA A 62 9.87 -15.15 1.11
N ALA A 63 9.91 -13.92 1.64
CA ALA A 63 11.14 -13.13 1.74
C ALA A 63 12.24 -13.85 2.54
N LYS A 64 11.90 -14.51 3.65
CA LYS A 64 12.87 -15.31 4.43
C LYS A 64 13.37 -16.53 3.66
N MET A 65 12.48 -17.26 3.00
CA MET A 65 12.85 -18.44 2.21
C MET A 65 13.73 -18.06 1.01
N PHE A 66 13.35 -17.03 0.25
CA PHE A 66 14.13 -16.51 -0.87
C PHE A 66 15.45 -15.89 -0.40
N GLY A 67 15.46 -15.20 0.76
CA GLY A 67 16.69 -14.70 1.37
C GLY A 67 17.67 -15.82 1.69
N GLY A 68 17.21 -16.87 2.39
CA GLY A 68 18.03 -18.04 2.70
C GLY A 68 18.49 -18.79 1.45
N ALA A 69 17.58 -19.05 0.50
CA ALA A 69 17.91 -19.68 -0.77
C ALA A 69 18.92 -18.86 -1.59
N GLY A 70 18.81 -17.53 -1.58
CA GLY A 70 19.76 -16.63 -2.24
C GLY A 70 21.16 -16.73 -1.64
N VAL A 71 21.28 -16.78 -0.31
CA VAL A 71 22.57 -16.99 0.37
C VAL A 71 23.16 -18.36 0.03
N CYS A 72 22.35 -19.43 0.08
CA CYS A 72 22.79 -20.76 -0.32
C CYS A 72 23.23 -20.81 -1.78
N ALA A 73 22.50 -20.18 -2.69
CA ALA A 73 22.83 -20.11 -4.11
C ALA A 73 24.12 -19.30 -4.35
N LEU A 74 24.35 -18.23 -3.59
CA LEU A 74 25.58 -17.44 -3.67
C LEU A 74 26.81 -18.29 -3.31
N TYR A 75 26.80 -18.93 -2.15
CA TYR A 75 27.93 -19.75 -1.70
C TYR A 75 28.09 -21.04 -2.52
N GLY A 76 26.98 -21.72 -2.82
CA GLY A 76 26.99 -22.93 -3.65
C GLY A 76 27.45 -22.63 -5.08
N GLY A 77 26.97 -21.55 -5.69
CA GLY A 77 27.42 -21.08 -6.99
C GLY A 77 28.91 -20.73 -7.00
N GLY A 78 29.38 -20.00 -5.98
CA GLY A 78 30.81 -19.71 -5.82
C GLY A 78 31.67 -20.97 -5.71
N ALA A 79 31.24 -21.95 -4.92
CA ALA A 79 31.92 -23.24 -4.80
C ALA A 79 31.95 -24.01 -6.14
N LEU A 80 30.86 -23.98 -6.92
CA LEU A 80 30.81 -24.59 -8.25
C LEU A 80 31.73 -23.88 -9.25
N ILE A 81 31.83 -22.55 -9.20
CA ILE A 81 32.76 -21.78 -10.04
C ILE A 81 34.20 -22.16 -9.73
N VAL A 82 34.56 -22.25 -8.44
CA VAL A 82 35.89 -22.69 -8.01
C VAL A 82 36.15 -24.12 -8.45
N ALA A 83 35.19 -25.04 -8.24
CA ALA A 83 35.32 -26.43 -8.67
C ALA A 83 35.51 -26.56 -10.18
N ALA A 84 34.77 -25.79 -10.99
CA ALA A 84 34.92 -25.77 -12.44
C ALA A 84 36.31 -25.24 -12.86
N GLY A 85 36.79 -24.18 -12.21
CA GLY A 85 38.16 -23.67 -12.43
C GLY A 85 39.24 -24.69 -12.09
N LEU A 86 39.09 -25.41 -10.97
CA LEU A 86 40.00 -26.48 -10.58
C LEU A 86 39.94 -27.66 -11.55
N ALA A 87 38.74 -28.05 -12.00
CA ALA A 87 38.57 -29.11 -12.99
C ALA A 87 39.26 -28.76 -14.32
N LEU A 88 39.12 -27.52 -14.79
CA LEU A 88 39.86 -27.02 -15.96
C LEU A 88 41.37 -27.07 -15.72
N ALA A 89 41.84 -26.68 -14.53
CA ALA A 89 43.26 -26.69 -14.18
C ALA A 89 43.90 -28.10 -14.18
N LEU A 90 43.11 -29.19 -14.23
CA LEU A 90 43.63 -30.55 -14.39
C LEU A 90 44.20 -30.81 -15.80
N VAL A 91 43.72 -30.09 -16.82
CA VAL A 91 44.07 -30.32 -18.22
C VAL A 91 44.85 -29.16 -18.86
N LEU A 92 44.93 -28.00 -18.19
CA LEU A 92 45.65 -26.81 -18.67
C LEU A 92 46.22 -25.99 -17.49
N PRO A 93 47.19 -25.09 -17.73
CA PRO A 93 47.79 -24.28 -16.66
C PRO A 93 46.75 -23.46 -15.89
N GLY A 94 46.90 -23.35 -14.57
CA GLY A 94 45.92 -22.68 -13.70
C GLY A 94 45.60 -21.23 -14.11
N TRP A 95 46.58 -20.50 -14.66
CA TRP A 95 46.34 -19.13 -15.16
C TRP A 95 45.39 -19.11 -16.36
N ALA A 96 45.50 -20.07 -17.28
CA ALA A 96 44.62 -20.17 -18.45
C ALA A 96 43.22 -20.62 -18.02
N ALA A 97 43.11 -21.53 -17.06
CA ALA A 97 41.84 -21.96 -16.49
C ALA A 97 41.10 -20.79 -15.84
N ALA A 98 41.81 -19.98 -15.04
CA ALA A 98 41.26 -18.79 -14.42
C ALA A 98 40.76 -17.77 -15.46
N LEU A 99 41.51 -17.52 -16.53
CA LEU A 99 41.10 -16.58 -17.59
C LEU A 99 39.87 -17.07 -18.36
N ILE A 100 39.79 -18.35 -18.70
CA ILE A 100 38.62 -18.93 -19.37
C ILE A 100 37.40 -18.79 -18.47
N MET A 101 37.53 -19.17 -17.19
CA MET A 101 36.41 -19.12 -16.25
C MET A 101 35.96 -17.68 -16.01
N ALA A 102 36.90 -16.73 -15.89
CA ALA A 102 36.58 -15.30 -15.83
C ALA A 102 35.81 -14.82 -17.07
N GLY A 103 36.24 -15.22 -18.27
CA GLY A 103 35.54 -14.90 -19.52
C GLY A 103 34.10 -15.42 -19.55
N VAL A 104 33.88 -16.66 -19.11
CA VAL A 104 32.52 -17.24 -19.00
C VAL A 104 31.66 -16.44 -18.02
N LEU A 105 32.18 -16.09 -16.84
CA LEU A 105 31.43 -15.28 -15.87
C LEU A 105 31.07 -13.90 -16.43
N PHE A 106 31.99 -13.24 -17.13
CA PHE A 106 31.71 -11.94 -17.76
C PHE A 106 30.65 -12.05 -18.86
N ALA A 107 30.68 -13.11 -19.66
CA ALA A 107 29.65 -13.35 -20.67
C ALA A 107 28.27 -13.52 -20.04
N VAL A 108 28.16 -14.32 -18.97
CA VAL A 108 26.91 -14.49 -18.21
C VAL A 108 26.45 -13.17 -17.61
N ALA A 109 27.36 -12.42 -16.98
CA ALA A 109 27.06 -11.11 -16.40
C ALA A 109 26.56 -10.11 -17.46
N ALA A 110 27.16 -10.10 -18.65
CA ALA A 110 26.71 -9.25 -19.76
C ALA A 110 25.28 -9.61 -20.20
N VAL A 111 24.97 -10.90 -20.36
CA VAL A 111 23.60 -11.34 -20.71
C VAL A 111 22.60 -10.93 -19.63
N MET A 112 22.92 -11.13 -18.35
CA MET A 112 22.06 -10.71 -17.24
C MET A 112 21.84 -9.19 -17.20
N ALA A 113 22.90 -8.40 -17.40
CA ALA A 113 22.81 -6.94 -17.46
C ALA A 113 21.92 -6.47 -18.63
N LEU A 114 22.04 -7.13 -19.80
CA LEU A 114 21.17 -6.86 -20.95
C LEU A 114 19.73 -7.21 -20.61
N GLN A 115 19.43 -8.39 -20.07
CA GLN A 115 18.07 -8.77 -19.69
C GLN A 115 17.46 -7.81 -18.66
N GLY A 116 18.22 -7.41 -17.64
CA GLY A 116 17.78 -6.44 -16.64
C GLY A 116 17.40 -5.09 -17.26
N LYS A 117 18.20 -4.61 -18.21
CA LYS A 117 17.90 -3.38 -18.97
C LYS A 117 16.57 -3.46 -19.73
N TRP A 118 16.23 -4.63 -20.27
CA TRP A 118 14.99 -4.82 -21.03
C TRP A 118 13.77 -4.86 -20.11
N HIS A 119 13.88 -5.54 -18.96
CA HIS A 119 12.79 -5.62 -17.99
C HIS A 119 12.50 -4.26 -17.33
N MET A 120 13.53 -3.42 -17.13
CA MET A 120 13.32 -2.04 -16.67
C MET A 120 12.58 -1.17 -17.69
N GLY A 121 12.77 -1.41 -19.00
CA GLY A 121 12.02 -0.72 -20.06
C GLY A 121 10.54 -1.13 -20.16
N MET A 122 10.17 -2.28 -19.57
CA MET A 122 8.81 -2.83 -19.57
C MET A 122 8.13 -2.73 -18.20
N ALA A 123 8.76 -2.07 -17.23
CA ALA A 123 8.18 -1.91 -15.90
C ALA A 123 6.96 -0.99 -15.97
N THR A 124 5.77 -1.61 -16.00
CA THR A 124 4.48 -0.92 -15.88
C THR A 124 4.46 -0.16 -14.55
N PRO A 125 4.18 1.16 -14.54
CA PRO A 125 4.23 1.95 -13.32
C PRO A 125 3.27 1.37 -12.25
N PRO A 126 3.74 1.12 -11.01
CA PRO A 126 2.90 0.55 -9.96
C PRO A 126 1.86 1.57 -9.47
N VAL A 127 0.68 1.03 -9.17
CA VAL A 127 -0.51 1.63 -8.51
C VAL A 127 -0.40 3.11 -8.16
N ARG A 128 -1.24 3.91 -8.84
CA ARG A 128 -1.50 5.35 -8.61
C ARG A 128 -0.54 6.01 -7.61
N THR A 129 0.65 6.38 -8.09
CA THR A 129 1.59 7.20 -7.34
C THR A 129 0.90 8.49 -6.90
N ALA A 130 1.37 9.10 -5.81
CA ALA A 130 0.87 10.40 -5.33
C ALA A 130 0.85 11.47 -6.44
N ASP A 131 1.70 11.31 -7.47
CA ASP A 131 1.73 12.14 -8.67
C ASP A 131 0.50 11.96 -9.56
N SER A 132 -0.01 10.74 -9.74
CA SER A 132 -1.28 10.50 -10.45
C SER A 132 -2.49 11.05 -9.68
N VAL A 133 -2.43 11.04 -8.34
CA VAL A 133 -3.45 11.67 -7.50
C VAL A 133 -3.37 13.20 -7.60
N ARG A 134 -2.17 13.79 -7.64
CA ARG A 134 -1.97 15.22 -7.88
C ARG A 134 -2.41 15.65 -9.27
N ALA A 135 -2.18 14.82 -10.29
CA ALA A 135 -2.61 15.08 -11.66
C ALA A 135 -4.14 15.15 -11.78
N ASP A 136 -4.86 14.19 -11.19
CA ASP A 136 -6.32 14.16 -11.19
C ASP A 136 -6.91 15.36 -10.43
N VAL A 137 -6.29 15.77 -9.31
CA VAL A 137 -6.70 16.98 -8.56
C VAL A 137 -6.51 18.25 -9.39
N HIS A 138 -5.41 18.33 -10.14
CA HIS A 138 -5.15 19.46 -11.04
C HIS A 138 -6.18 19.54 -12.18
N GLU A 139 -6.56 18.40 -12.75
CA GLU A 139 -7.56 18.33 -13.81
C GLU A 139 -8.95 18.78 -13.31
N ILE A 140 -9.33 18.38 -12.09
CA ILE A 140 -10.60 18.79 -11.47
C ILE A 140 -10.60 20.30 -11.15
N GLN A 141 -9.47 20.85 -10.69
CA GLN A 141 -9.34 22.30 -10.46
C GLN A 141 -9.46 23.12 -11.74
N GLN A 142 -8.92 22.64 -12.87
CA GLN A 142 -9.02 23.34 -14.14
C GLN A 142 -10.46 23.37 -14.69
N ARG A 143 -11.21 22.26 -14.56
CA ARG A 143 -12.62 22.21 -15.01
C ARG A 143 -13.54 23.14 -14.22
N THR A 144 -13.20 23.45 -12.97
CA THR A 144 -14.01 24.34 -12.12
C THR A 144 -13.68 25.82 -12.36
N ARG A 145 -12.47 26.13 -12.84
CA ARG A 145 -11.98 27.50 -13.08
C ARG A 145 -12.40 28.08 -14.43
N GLY A 146 -12.84 27.24 -15.37
CA GLY A 146 -13.35 27.64 -16.70
C GLY A 146 -14.84 28.01 -16.76
N ARG A 147 -15.55 28.09 -15.64
CA ARG A 147 -17.00 28.38 -15.58
C ARG A 147 -17.35 29.76 -14.99
N ARG A 148 -16.45 30.74 -15.09
CA ARG A 148 -16.73 32.13 -14.74
C ARG A 148 -16.55 33.03 -15.95
#